data_AF-A0A514XES4-F1
#
_entry.id   AF-A0A514XES4-F1
#
_cell.length_a   1.000
_cell.length_b   1.000
_cell.length_c   1.000
_cell.angle_alpha   90.00
_cell.angle_beta   90.00
_cell.angle_gamma   90.00
#
_symmetry.space_group_name_H-M   'P 1'
#
loop_
_entity.id
_entity.type
_entity.pdbx_description
1 polymer ?
#
loop_
_entity_poly.entity_id
_entity_poly.type
_entity_poly.pdbx_seq_one_letter_code
_entity_poly.pdbx_strand_id
1 'polypeptide(L)'
;MNKTFLTLSLILGFQAHAQKDSTCSDFAAYTCSSIGAADGTSVGNAKSSKAEFTDKLKSDTFPTVQKAFVKKIASLPIDEKARTTLLAKFTNMKFSTECEQLGASLDESLWPNSFYTHSDNTFYLCKATPGMSEFIVSKMIASELSEMINPCGINSIIQRPKEKVQSLEQSEKDYPVKGIISCLRSEKSAGAKRNNSTPFKESGFCTGDQITRAFSDWMTSEVVTDYISQKYSDLSSSQWRQGIANAYRDECSFGRPDDGFTEEPEFQLRIDGIVTANPSLRKKLGCYDKSKYLYCDAHSPDAMAKAIGAPKAASPGSATPSTPATNIEGIK
;
A
#
# COMPACT_ATOMS: atom_id res chain seq x y z
N MET A 1 48.64 18.74 -33.15
CA MET A 1 47.50 19.24 -32.34
C MET A 1 46.47 18.11 -32.20
N ASN A 2 46.21 17.68 -30.96
CA ASN A 2 45.55 16.43 -30.59
C ASN A 2 44.03 16.47 -30.82
N LYS A 3 43.50 15.55 -31.65
CA LYS A 3 42.05 15.35 -31.89
C LYS A 3 41.33 14.57 -30.79
N THR A 4 42.05 14.09 -29.77
CA THR A 4 41.50 13.23 -28.70
C THR A 4 40.84 14.02 -27.56
N PHE A 5 41.00 15.34 -27.50
CA PHE A 5 40.45 16.16 -26.40
C PHE A 5 39.03 16.71 -26.66
N LEU A 6 38.52 16.66 -27.89
CA LEU A 6 37.21 17.25 -28.20
C LEU A 6 36.02 16.31 -27.93
N THR A 7 36.24 15.01 -27.86
CA THR A 7 35.16 14.03 -27.66
C THR A 7 34.83 13.78 -26.20
N LEU A 8 35.75 14.08 -25.27
CA LEU A 8 35.51 13.93 -23.83
C LEU A 8 34.66 15.07 -23.23
N SER A 9 34.72 16.27 -23.83
CA SER A 9 33.97 17.43 -23.34
C SER A 9 32.49 17.43 -23.74
N LEU A 10 32.09 16.67 -24.77
CA LEU A 10 30.69 16.54 -25.17
C LEU A 10 29.91 15.49 -24.36
N ILE A 11 30.58 14.50 -23.77
CA ILE A 11 29.93 13.48 -22.93
C ILE A 11 29.67 14.02 -21.51
N LEU A 12 30.47 14.98 -21.04
CA LEU A 12 30.26 15.65 -19.76
C LEU A 12 29.20 16.78 -19.80
N GLY A 13 28.74 17.18 -20.99
CA GLY A 13 27.74 18.25 -21.16
C GLY A 13 26.28 17.80 -21.01
N PHE A 14 25.99 16.50 -21.11
CA PHE A 14 24.62 15.96 -21.07
C PHE A 14 24.18 15.40 -19.71
N GLN A 15 25.03 15.48 -18.67
CA GLN A 15 24.66 15.02 -17.31
C GLN A 15 24.21 16.12 -16.34
N ALA A 16 24.19 17.39 -16.76
CA ALA A 16 23.99 18.52 -15.83
C ALA A 16 22.66 19.28 -15.95
N HIS A 17 21.69 18.80 -16.75
CA HIS A 17 20.33 19.37 -16.80
C HIS A 17 19.26 18.36 -16.40
N ALA A 18 19.55 17.52 -15.40
CA ALA A 18 18.47 17.10 -14.52
C ALA A 18 18.02 18.36 -13.78
N GLN A 19 17.06 19.10 -14.36
CA GLN A 19 16.33 20.13 -13.63
C GLN A 19 15.98 19.50 -12.28
N LYS A 20 16.36 20.18 -11.19
CA LYS A 20 15.78 19.94 -9.87
C LYS A 20 14.30 20.28 -9.97
N ASP A 21 13.54 19.38 -10.57
CA ASP A 21 12.10 19.40 -10.48
C ASP A 21 11.78 19.05 -9.04
N SER A 22 11.53 20.08 -8.24
CA SER A 22 10.98 19.96 -6.88
C SER A 22 9.55 19.40 -6.88
N THR A 23 9.05 18.93 -8.03
CA THR A 23 7.66 18.53 -8.29
C THR A 23 7.16 17.39 -7.41
N CYS A 24 8.05 16.64 -6.77
CA CYS A 24 7.64 15.56 -5.86
C CYS A 24 7.19 16.04 -4.48
N SER A 25 7.41 17.31 -4.13
CA SER A 25 6.84 17.87 -2.90
C SER A 25 5.33 18.08 -2.98
N ASP A 26 4.77 18.11 -4.19
CA ASP A 26 3.36 18.34 -4.48
C ASP A 26 2.76 17.19 -5.32
N PHE A 27 3.25 15.97 -5.09
CA PHE A 27 2.67 14.78 -5.72
C PHE A 27 1.17 14.63 -5.36
N ALA A 28 0.77 15.19 -4.22
CA ALA A 28 -0.61 15.43 -3.77
C ALA A 28 -1.48 16.06 -4.85
N ALA A 29 -1.01 17.18 -5.43
CA ALA A 29 -1.74 17.86 -6.48
C ALA A 29 -1.89 16.99 -7.73
N TYR A 30 -1.02 15.99 -7.96
CA TYR A 30 -1.10 15.09 -9.11
C TYR A 30 -2.02 13.89 -8.88
N THR A 31 -1.96 13.27 -7.70
CA THR A 31 -2.74 12.05 -7.39
C THR A 31 -4.24 12.31 -7.40
N CYS A 32 -4.66 13.48 -6.93
CA CYS A 32 -6.07 13.84 -6.87
C CYS A 32 -6.54 14.82 -7.96
N SER A 33 -5.67 15.26 -8.89
CA SER A 33 -6.10 16.06 -10.04
C SER A 33 -6.45 15.21 -11.26
N SER A 34 -7.43 15.70 -12.03
CA SER A 34 -8.01 15.06 -13.22
C SER A 34 -7.12 15.17 -14.46
N ILE A 35 -5.86 14.73 -14.36
CA ILE A 35 -5.02 14.61 -15.56
C ILE A 35 -5.39 13.32 -16.29
N GLY A 36 -6.37 13.35 -17.19
CA GLY A 36 -6.76 12.23 -18.05
C GLY A 36 -5.69 11.85 -19.10
N ALA A 37 -4.40 11.93 -18.77
CA ALA A 37 -3.33 11.63 -19.70
C ALA A 37 -3.00 10.14 -19.69
N ALA A 38 -2.65 9.63 -20.87
CA ALA A 38 -2.14 8.28 -21.03
C ALA A 38 -0.79 8.15 -20.30
N ASP A 39 -0.69 7.17 -19.41
CA ASP A 39 0.59 6.79 -18.76
C ASP A 39 1.45 5.87 -19.65
N GLY A 40 0.93 5.49 -20.83
CA GLY A 40 1.60 4.58 -21.76
C GLY A 40 1.49 3.11 -21.38
N THR A 41 0.69 2.76 -20.37
CA THR A 41 0.39 1.39 -19.97
C THR A 41 -1.09 1.09 -20.16
N SER A 42 -1.42 -0.17 -20.41
CA SER A 42 -2.80 -0.65 -20.45
C SER A 42 -2.85 -2.17 -20.38
N VAL A 43 -3.85 -2.69 -19.68
CA VAL A 43 -4.21 -4.10 -19.74
C VAL A 43 -5.04 -4.31 -21.00
N GLY A 44 -4.41 -4.89 -22.02
CA GLY A 44 -5.00 -5.03 -23.34
C GLY A 44 -5.19 -3.69 -24.06
N ASN A 45 -5.61 -3.75 -25.31
CA ASN A 45 -5.98 -2.55 -26.08
C ASN A 45 -7.38 -2.06 -25.63
N ALA A 46 -7.63 -0.75 -25.62
CA ALA A 46 -8.97 -0.18 -25.37
C ALA A 46 -10.05 -0.72 -26.33
N LYS A 47 -9.67 -1.23 -27.50
CA LYS A 47 -10.55 -1.88 -28.47
C LYS A 47 -10.69 -3.39 -28.29
N SER A 48 -10.02 -4.00 -27.31
CA SER A 48 -10.10 -5.44 -27.08
C SER A 48 -11.51 -5.83 -26.63
N SER A 49 -11.94 -7.03 -27.00
CA SER A 49 -13.16 -7.62 -26.45
C SER A 49 -13.02 -7.88 -24.94
N LYS A 50 -14.15 -8.03 -24.25
CA LYS A 50 -14.17 -8.42 -22.83
C LYS A 50 -13.43 -9.75 -22.60
N ALA A 51 -13.58 -10.71 -23.51
CA ALA A 51 -12.93 -12.01 -23.43
C ALA A 51 -11.39 -11.90 -23.53
N GLU A 52 -10.87 -11.20 -24.54
CA GLU A 52 -9.42 -10.99 -24.69
C GLU A 52 -8.81 -10.25 -23.49
N PHE A 53 -9.54 -9.27 -22.95
CA PHE A 53 -9.13 -8.54 -21.75
C PHE A 53 -9.10 -9.46 -20.52
N THR A 54 -10.15 -10.25 -20.29
CA THR A 54 -10.21 -11.23 -19.20
C THR A 54 -9.10 -12.27 -19.33
N ASP A 55 -8.81 -12.75 -20.54
CA ASP A 55 -7.73 -13.69 -20.81
C ASP A 55 -6.37 -13.07 -20.51
N LYS A 56 -6.16 -11.79 -20.87
CA LYS A 56 -4.93 -11.06 -20.54
C LYS A 56 -4.75 -10.90 -19.03
N LEU A 57 -5.83 -10.59 -18.31
CA LEU A 57 -5.80 -10.52 -16.84
C LEU A 57 -5.42 -11.88 -16.23
N LYS A 58 -6.08 -12.96 -16.67
CA LYS A 58 -5.89 -14.34 -16.18
C LYS A 58 -4.49 -14.89 -16.48
N SER A 59 -4.01 -14.69 -17.70
CA SER A 59 -2.80 -15.35 -18.20
C SER A 59 -1.50 -14.56 -18.00
N ASP A 60 -1.59 -13.24 -17.81
CA ASP A 60 -0.41 -12.37 -17.72
C ASP A 60 -0.44 -11.45 -16.50
N THR A 61 -1.40 -10.52 -16.43
CA THR A 61 -1.37 -9.44 -15.44
C THR A 61 -1.46 -9.98 -14.02
N PHE A 62 -2.48 -10.78 -13.67
CA PHE A 62 -2.60 -11.30 -12.31
C PHE A 62 -1.43 -12.21 -11.90
N PRO A 63 -1.05 -13.25 -12.67
CA PRO A 63 0.08 -14.10 -12.31
C PRO A 63 1.39 -13.32 -12.11
N THR A 64 1.63 -12.28 -12.92
CA THR A 64 2.86 -11.49 -12.81
C THR A 64 2.84 -10.58 -11.56
N VAL A 65 1.70 -9.94 -11.25
CA VAL A 65 1.56 -9.16 -10.00
C VAL A 65 1.65 -10.08 -8.78
N GLN A 66 0.98 -11.24 -8.80
CA GLN A 66 1.07 -12.26 -7.76
C GLN A 66 2.51 -12.74 -7.56
N LYS A 67 3.26 -12.96 -8.63
CA LYS A 67 4.68 -13.32 -8.58
C LYS A 67 5.54 -12.22 -7.95
N ALA A 68 5.28 -10.94 -8.28
CA ALA A 68 5.96 -9.81 -7.65
C ALA A 68 5.64 -9.74 -6.14
N PHE A 69 4.38 -9.97 -5.76
CA PHE A 69 3.95 -10.03 -4.36
C PHE A 69 4.62 -11.17 -3.58
N VAL A 70 4.63 -12.38 -4.16
CA VAL A 70 5.32 -13.57 -3.63
C VAL A 70 6.83 -13.32 -3.47
N LYS A 71 7.46 -12.71 -4.47
CA LYS A 71 8.88 -12.34 -4.41
C LYS A 71 9.14 -11.35 -3.27
N LYS A 72 8.25 -10.38 -3.06
CA LYS A 72 8.38 -9.43 -1.96
C LYS A 72 8.24 -10.12 -0.59
N ILE A 73 7.25 -11.00 -0.39
CA ILE A 73 7.16 -11.81 0.84
C ILE A 73 8.44 -12.62 1.06
N ALA A 74 8.93 -13.28 0.01
CA ALA A 74 10.14 -14.09 0.06
C ALA A 74 11.39 -13.28 0.41
N SER A 75 11.39 -11.95 0.24
CA SER A 75 12.51 -11.09 0.61
C SER A 75 12.44 -10.61 2.06
N LEU A 76 11.26 -10.58 2.69
CA LEU A 76 11.09 -10.07 4.05
C LEU A 76 11.86 -10.91 5.09
N PRO A 77 12.38 -10.30 6.17
CA PRO A 77 13.05 -11.03 7.25
C PRO A 77 12.03 -11.64 8.23
N ILE A 78 11.26 -12.60 7.73
CA ILE A 78 10.29 -13.39 8.49
C ILE A 78 10.84 -14.80 8.77
N ASP A 79 10.34 -15.49 9.80
CA ASP A 79 10.75 -16.86 10.09
C ASP A 79 10.31 -17.83 8.98
N GLU A 80 11.01 -18.96 8.86
CA GLU A 80 10.83 -19.90 7.75
C GLU A 80 9.42 -20.54 7.72
N LYS A 81 8.83 -20.77 8.91
CA LYS A 81 7.49 -21.35 9.01
C LYS A 81 6.44 -20.35 8.53
N ALA A 82 6.50 -19.09 8.98
CA ALA A 82 5.64 -18.03 8.49
C ALA A 82 5.83 -17.81 6.98
N ARG A 83 7.08 -17.76 6.51
CA ARG A 83 7.42 -17.63 5.09
C ARG A 83 6.77 -18.72 4.26
N THR A 84 7.01 -19.98 4.58
CA THR A 84 6.44 -21.13 3.86
C THR A 84 4.91 -21.06 3.81
N THR A 85 4.28 -20.74 4.95
CA THR A 85 2.81 -20.63 5.05
C THR A 85 2.27 -19.53 4.13
N LEU A 86 2.87 -18.32 4.17
CA LEU A 86 2.46 -17.20 3.32
C LEU A 86 2.69 -17.52 1.85
N LEU A 87 3.88 -18.02 1.48
CA LEU A 87 4.22 -18.36 0.10
C LEU A 87 3.26 -19.40 -0.48
N ALA A 88 2.94 -20.46 0.27
CA ALA A 88 1.97 -21.47 -0.15
C ALA A 88 0.57 -20.87 -0.36
N LYS A 89 0.15 -19.93 0.50
CA LYS A 89 -1.15 -19.26 0.39
C LYS A 89 -1.27 -18.47 -0.91
N PHE A 90 -0.29 -17.61 -1.19
CA PHE A 90 -0.34 -16.73 -2.36
C PHE A 90 -0.02 -17.45 -3.66
N THR A 91 0.89 -18.44 -3.68
CA THR A 91 1.25 -19.17 -4.90
C THR A 91 0.07 -19.98 -5.45
N ASN A 92 -0.80 -20.50 -4.58
CA ASN A 92 -1.96 -21.30 -4.96
C ASN A 92 -3.26 -20.48 -5.08
N MET A 93 -3.16 -19.15 -5.12
CA MET A 93 -4.33 -18.29 -5.23
C MET A 93 -4.88 -18.29 -6.65
N LYS A 94 -6.21 -18.41 -6.76
CA LYS A 94 -6.95 -18.37 -8.01
C LYS A 94 -7.35 -16.94 -8.35
N PHE A 95 -7.67 -16.72 -9.62
CA PHE A 95 -8.16 -15.44 -10.12
C PHE A 95 -9.48 -15.61 -10.84
N SER A 96 -10.42 -14.69 -10.58
CA SER A 96 -11.71 -14.62 -11.27
C SER A 96 -12.10 -13.18 -11.60
N THR A 97 -12.86 -13.02 -12.68
CA THR A 97 -13.58 -11.78 -13.01
C THR A 97 -15.10 -11.96 -12.92
N GLU A 98 -15.54 -13.15 -12.51
CA GLU A 98 -16.95 -13.54 -12.41
C GLU A 98 -17.43 -13.23 -10.99
N CYS A 99 -18.01 -12.05 -10.80
CA CYS A 99 -18.42 -11.54 -9.47
C CYS A 99 -19.92 -11.67 -9.19
N GLU A 100 -20.69 -12.16 -10.16
CA GLU A 100 -22.17 -12.25 -10.13
C GLU A 100 -22.66 -13.17 -8.99
N GLN A 101 -21.83 -14.07 -8.49
CA GLN A 101 -22.19 -15.05 -7.46
C GLN A 101 -22.19 -14.48 -6.03
N LEU A 102 -21.88 -13.20 -5.84
CA LEU A 102 -21.56 -12.64 -4.52
C LEU A 102 -22.64 -11.69 -3.95
N GLY A 103 -23.79 -11.63 -4.61
CA GLY A 103 -24.97 -10.90 -4.14
C GLY A 103 -25.12 -9.48 -4.72
N ALA A 104 -26.36 -8.99 -4.73
CA ALA A 104 -26.76 -7.76 -5.42
C ALA A 104 -26.02 -6.49 -4.93
N SER A 105 -25.54 -6.43 -3.68
CA SER A 105 -24.90 -5.24 -3.12
C SER A 105 -23.53 -4.91 -3.71
N LEU A 106 -22.85 -5.86 -4.37
CA LEU A 106 -21.60 -5.61 -5.10
C LEU A 106 -21.84 -5.25 -6.58
N ASP A 107 -23.05 -5.54 -7.09
CA ASP A 107 -23.41 -5.30 -8.48
C ASP A 107 -23.92 -3.88 -8.76
N GLU A 108 -24.14 -3.05 -7.73
CA GLU A 108 -24.59 -1.67 -7.92
C GLU A 108 -23.44 -0.66 -8.14
N SER A 109 -22.19 -1.02 -7.81
CA SER A 109 -21.04 -0.13 -8.06
C SER A 109 -20.75 -0.03 -9.56
N LEU A 110 -20.79 1.17 -10.14
CA LEU A 110 -20.33 1.39 -11.53
C LEU A 110 -18.80 1.28 -11.69
N TRP A 111 -18.07 1.13 -10.58
CA TRP A 111 -16.61 1.21 -10.54
C TRP A 111 -15.97 -0.17 -10.42
N PRO A 112 -14.79 -0.37 -11.03
CA PRO A 112 -13.98 -1.54 -10.79
C PRO A 112 -13.78 -1.76 -9.29
N ASN A 113 -13.95 -3.00 -8.84
CA ASN A 113 -13.74 -3.35 -7.45
C ASN A 113 -12.96 -4.66 -7.36
N SER A 114 -12.29 -4.88 -6.25
CA SER A 114 -11.56 -6.10 -5.97
C SER A 114 -11.84 -6.57 -4.55
N PHE A 115 -11.79 -7.86 -4.34
CA PHE A 115 -11.80 -8.46 -3.01
C PHE A 115 -11.26 -9.89 -3.13
N TYR A 116 -11.11 -10.52 -1.98
CA TYR A 116 -10.62 -11.88 -1.85
C TYR A 116 -11.52 -12.69 -0.92
N THR A 117 -11.68 -13.98 -1.21
CA THR A 117 -12.47 -14.92 -0.39
C THR A 117 -11.60 -16.02 0.20
N HIS A 118 -11.70 -16.20 1.53
CA HIS A 118 -10.89 -17.18 2.25
C HIS A 118 -11.23 -18.64 1.95
N SER A 119 -12.50 -18.94 1.66
CA SER A 119 -13.04 -20.30 1.52
C SER A 119 -12.46 -21.07 0.34
N ASP A 120 -12.25 -20.39 -0.78
CA ASP A 120 -11.80 -20.98 -2.06
C ASP A 120 -10.43 -20.46 -2.52
N ASN A 121 -9.83 -19.54 -1.75
CA ASN A 121 -8.55 -18.89 -2.05
C ASN A 121 -8.55 -18.18 -3.41
N THR A 122 -9.61 -17.44 -3.71
CA THR A 122 -9.79 -16.75 -4.98
C THR A 122 -9.76 -15.24 -4.79
N PHE A 123 -8.95 -14.56 -5.61
CA PHE A 123 -9.02 -13.12 -5.80
C PHE A 123 -9.98 -12.80 -6.94
N TYR A 124 -10.82 -11.80 -6.73
CA TYR A 124 -11.80 -11.34 -7.69
C TYR A 124 -11.49 -9.91 -8.13
N LEU A 125 -11.56 -9.68 -9.44
CA LEU A 125 -11.53 -8.35 -10.03
C LEU A 125 -12.80 -8.12 -10.84
N CYS A 126 -13.70 -7.30 -10.29
CA CYS A 126 -15.02 -7.05 -10.83
C CYS A 126 -15.04 -5.77 -11.65
N LYS A 127 -15.80 -5.79 -12.75
CA LYS A 127 -16.07 -4.60 -13.59
C LYS A 127 -14.83 -3.91 -14.14
N ALA A 128 -13.70 -4.59 -14.17
CA ALA A 128 -12.54 -4.11 -14.90
C ALA A 128 -12.84 -4.11 -16.41
N THR A 129 -12.36 -3.09 -17.11
CA THR A 129 -12.66 -2.85 -18.52
C THR A 129 -11.40 -2.81 -19.38
N PRO A 130 -11.49 -3.18 -20.68
CA PRO A 130 -10.37 -3.07 -21.60
C PRO A 130 -9.74 -1.68 -21.62
N GLY A 131 -8.42 -1.61 -21.66
CA GLY A 131 -7.68 -0.35 -21.72
C GLY A 131 -7.45 0.34 -20.38
N MET A 132 -7.90 -0.25 -19.25
CA MET A 132 -7.49 0.21 -17.92
C MET A 132 -5.96 0.20 -17.80
N SER A 133 -5.41 1.21 -17.12
CA SER A 133 -3.98 1.30 -16.83
C SER A 133 -3.51 0.08 -16.03
N GLU A 134 -2.31 -0.42 -16.36
CA GLU A 134 -1.66 -1.51 -15.60
C GLU A 134 -1.31 -1.06 -14.18
N PHE A 135 -1.08 0.23 -13.96
CA PHE A 135 -0.91 0.78 -12.61
C PHE A 135 -2.18 0.62 -11.77
N ILE A 136 -3.36 0.90 -12.35
CA ILE A 136 -4.65 0.75 -11.64
C ILE A 136 -4.87 -0.72 -11.30
N VAL A 137 -4.79 -1.61 -12.30
CA VAL A 137 -5.08 -3.03 -12.10
C VAL A 137 -4.09 -3.68 -11.13
N SER A 138 -2.80 -3.40 -11.26
CA SER A 138 -1.79 -3.93 -10.33
C SER A 138 -1.94 -3.38 -8.92
N LYS A 139 -2.33 -2.10 -8.76
CA LYS A 139 -2.67 -1.52 -7.44
C LYS A 139 -3.84 -2.24 -6.80
N MET A 140 -4.93 -2.48 -7.53
CA MET A 140 -6.10 -3.18 -7.00
C MET A 140 -5.72 -4.59 -6.51
N ILE A 141 -4.99 -5.34 -7.34
CA ILE A 141 -4.51 -6.68 -6.97
C ILE A 141 -3.60 -6.59 -5.74
N ALA A 142 -2.53 -5.80 -5.78
CA ALA A 142 -1.56 -5.73 -4.70
C ALA A 142 -2.17 -5.21 -3.38
N SER A 143 -3.13 -4.29 -3.43
CA SER A 143 -3.85 -3.77 -2.26
C SER A 143 -4.61 -4.88 -1.55
N GLU A 144 -5.47 -5.63 -2.24
CA GLU A 144 -6.22 -6.72 -1.61
C GLU A 144 -5.32 -7.84 -1.09
N LEU A 145 -4.26 -8.18 -1.83
CA LEU A 145 -3.29 -9.17 -1.35
C LEU A 145 -2.58 -8.69 -0.08
N SER A 146 -2.30 -7.39 0.01
CA SER A 146 -1.67 -6.78 1.19
C SER A 146 -2.60 -6.78 2.39
N GLU A 147 -3.90 -6.54 2.19
CA GLU A 147 -4.92 -6.63 3.26
C GLU A 147 -4.93 -8.01 3.94
N MET A 148 -4.65 -9.08 3.19
CA MET A 148 -4.61 -10.44 3.73
C MET A 148 -3.45 -10.70 4.69
N ILE A 149 -2.31 -10.02 4.51
CA ILE A 149 -1.11 -10.21 5.35
C ILE A 149 -0.84 -9.04 6.28
N ASN A 150 -1.65 -7.99 6.25
CA ASN A 150 -1.48 -6.88 7.18
C ASN A 150 -1.62 -7.37 8.63
N PRO A 151 -1.21 -6.56 9.62
CA PRO A 151 -1.20 -6.98 11.01
C PRO A 151 -2.54 -7.42 11.59
N CYS A 152 -3.65 -7.19 10.88
CA CYS A 152 -5.01 -7.55 11.29
C CYS A 152 -5.56 -8.73 10.50
N GLY A 153 -5.32 -8.79 9.19
CA GLY A 153 -5.77 -9.84 8.27
C GLY A 153 -4.96 -11.14 8.36
N ILE A 154 -3.69 -11.06 8.78
CA ILE A 154 -2.78 -12.22 8.76
C ILE A 154 -3.27 -13.40 9.62
N ASN A 155 -4.13 -13.14 10.62
CA ASN A 155 -4.73 -14.15 11.50
C ASN A 155 -5.49 -15.25 10.76
N SER A 156 -6.01 -14.93 9.57
CA SER A 156 -6.71 -15.88 8.70
C SER A 156 -5.79 -16.87 7.99
N ILE A 157 -4.47 -16.60 7.98
CA ILE A 157 -3.44 -17.40 7.32
C ILE A 157 -2.53 -18.04 8.37
N ILE A 158 -2.01 -17.22 9.28
CA ILE A 158 -1.16 -17.63 10.40
C ILE A 158 -1.96 -17.41 11.68
N GLN A 159 -2.39 -18.50 12.32
CA GLN A 159 -3.11 -18.41 13.58
C GLN A 159 -2.19 -17.81 14.66
N ARG A 160 -2.60 -16.66 15.19
CA ARG A 160 -2.00 -16.04 16.39
C ARG A 160 -2.91 -16.25 17.61
N PRO A 161 -2.39 -16.15 18.84
CA PRO A 161 -3.20 -16.20 20.05
C PRO A 161 -4.34 -15.17 19.99
N LYS A 162 -5.59 -15.65 20.14
CA LYS A 162 -6.79 -14.81 20.16
C LYS A 162 -6.95 -14.13 21.52
N GLU A 163 -6.09 -13.17 21.84
CA GLU A 163 -6.37 -12.28 22.96
C GLU A 163 -7.32 -11.17 22.50
N LYS A 164 -8.35 -10.87 23.31
CA LYS A 164 -9.47 -9.99 22.96
C LYS A 164 -9.05 -8.53 22.69
N VAL A 165 -7.86 -8.14 23.15
CA VAL A 165 -7.22 -6.85 22.86
C VAL A 165 -5.70 -7.10 22.86
N GLN A 166 -5.09 -7.25 21.69
CA GLN A 166 -3.63 -7.29 21.62
C GLN A 166 -3.10 -5.88 21.85
N SER A 167 -2.19 -5.71 22.82
CA SER A 167 -1.43 -4.47 22.95
C SER A 167 -0.56 -4.24 21.71
N LEU A 168 -0.11 -3.01 21.47
CA LEU A 168 0.84 -2.71 20.41
C LEU A 168 2.11 -3.57 20.53
N GLU A 169 2.65 -3.67 21.75
CA GLU A 169 3.84 -4.47 22.05
C GLU A 169 3.64 -5.94 21.70
N GLN A 170 2.50 -6.53 22.09
CA GLN A 170 2.19 -7.92 21.77
C GLN A 170 1.99 -8.11 20.25
N SER A 171 1.36 -7.15 19.59
CA SER A 171 1.15 -7.18 18.13
C SER A 171 2.48 -7.11 17.37
N GLU A 172 3.42 -6.27 17.80
CA GLU A 172 4.78 -6.18 17.26
C GLU A 172 5.55 -7.49 17.47
N LYS A 173 5.42 -8.08 18.66
CA LYS A 173 6.05 -9.35 19.00
C LYS A 173 5.50 -10.51 18.16
N ASP A 174 4.20 -10.56 17.91
CA ASP A 174 3.56 -11.69 17.23
C ASP A 174 3.54 -11.54 15.71
N TYR A 175 3.67 -10.33 15.18
CA TYR A 175 3.68 -10.12 13.74
C TYR A 175 5.01 -10.63 13.11
N PRO A 176 4.98 -11.32 11.96
CA PRO A 176 6.19 -11.92 11.39
C PRO A 176 7.24 -10.90 10.94
N VAL A 177 6.82 -9.73 10.43
CA VAL A 177 7.74 -8.69 9.93
C VAL A 177 8.10 -7.75 11.08
N LYS A 178 9.28 -7.92 11.67
CA LYS A 178 9.69 -7.14 12.85
C LYS A 178 9.90 -5.67 12.55
N GLY A 179 9.48 -4.80 13.47
CA GLY A 179 9.65 -3.35 13.43
C GLY A 179 8.68 -2.61 12.52
N ILE A 180 7.94 -3.30 11.65
CA ILE A 180 7.11 -2.64 10.62
C ILE A 180 5.89 -1.94 11.24
N ILE A 181 5.27 -2.53 12.27
CA ILE A 181 4.08 -1.96 12.90
C ILE A 181 4.45 -0.65 13.59
N SER A 182 5.48 -0.69 14.43
CA SER A 182 6.03 0.49 15.11
C SER A 182 6.49 1.56 14.12
N CYS A 183 7.09 1.14 13.00
CA CYS A 183 7.51 2.08 11.96
C CYS A 183 6.33 2.78 11.33
N LEU A 184 5.35 2.01 10.83
CA LEU A 184 4.23 2.57 10.11
C LEU A 184 3.37 3.48 10.99
N ARG A 185 3.29 3.21 12.30
CA ARG A 185 2.58 4.03 13.30
C ARG A 185 3.36 5.24 13.81
N SER A 186 4.67 5.33 13.53
CA SER A 186 5.47 6.47 13.97
C SER A 186 4.95 7.77 13.36
N GLU A 187 4.84 8.85 14.14
CA GLU A 187 4.47 10.18 13.61
C GLU A 187 5.36 10.65 12.44
N LYS A 188 6.58 10.10 12.33
CA LYS A 188 7.52 10.38 11.25
C LYS A 188 7.26 9.56 9.98
N SER A 189 6.53 8.45 10.08
CA SER A 189 6.15 7.60 8.96
C SER A 189 5.05 8.23 8.13
N ALA A 190 5.04 7.87 6.85
CA ALA A 190 4.00 8.21 5.89
C ALA A 190 2.62 7.63 6.23
N GLY A 191 2.60 6.46 6.87
CA GLY A 191 1.38 5.75 7.21
C GLY A 191 0.77 6.16 8.55
N ALA A 192 1.27 7.21 9.19
CA ALA A 192 0.82 7.63 10.51
C ALA A 192 -0.20 8.76 10.47
N LYS A 193 -1.21 8.63 11.32
CA LYS A 193 -2.33 9.51 11.49
C LYS A 193 -1.82 10.76 12.16
N ARG A 194 -2.11 11.88 11.51
CA ARG A 194 -1.84 13.20 12.04
C ARG A 194 -3.16 13.92 12.09
N ASN A 195 -3.71 14.10 13.29
CA ASN A 195 -4.71 15.14 13.48
C ASN A 195 -4.01 16.32 14.14
N ASN A 196 -3.46 17.22 13.32
CA ASN A 196 -2.94 18.60 13.51
C ASN A 196 -2.52 19.13 14.92
N SER A 197 -2.38 18.32 15.97
CA SER A 197 -2.00 18.69 17.34
C SER A 197 -2.04 17.55 18.35
N THR A 198 -2.68 16.40 18.07
CA THR A 198 -2.80 15.29 19.03
C THR A 198 -2.21 13.99 18.49
N PRO A 199 -1.24 13.38 19.19
CA PRO A 199 -0.86 11.99 18.95
C PRO A 199 -2.12 11.12 19.02
N PHE A 200 -2.28 10.22 18.05
CA PHE A 200 -3.41 9.31 18.03
C PHE A 200 -3.47 8.54 19.35
N LYS A 201 -4.59 8.69 20.08
CA LYS A 201 -4.88 7.82 21.22
C LYS A 201 -5.16 6.44 20.66
N GLU A 202 -4.49 5.43 21.19
CA GLU A 202 -4.72 4.03 20.84
C GLU A 202 -6.19 3.66 21.12
N SER A 203 -7.08 3.84 20.14
CA SER A 203 -8.21 2.93 19.99
C SER A 203 -7.61 1.58 19.59
N GLY A 204 -8.22 0.48 20.05
CA GLY A 204 -7.59 -0.84 20.06
C GLY A 204 -6.96 -1.26 18.72
N PHE A 205 -5.94 -2.13 18.79
CA PHE A 205 -5.27 -2.66 17.60
C PHE A 205 -6.28 -3.25 16.60
N CYS A 206 -6.17 -2.88 15.32
CA CYS A 206 -7.06 -3.24 14.20
C CYS A 206 -8.41 -2.51 14.09
N THR A 207 -9.11 -2.25 15.19
CA THR A 207 -10.43 -1.60 15.15
C THR A 207 -10.27 -0.09 15.25
N GLY A 208 -10.48 0.63 14.14
CA GLY A 208 -10.23 2.08 14.07
C GLY A 208 -8.75 2.44 14.03
N ASP A 209 -7.88 1.45 13.77
CA ASP A 209 -6.43 1.60 13.69
C ASP A 209 -5.98 1.65 12.23
N GLN A 210 -5.28 2.72 11.88
CA GLN A 210 -4.70 2.95 10.56
C GLN A 210 -3.73 1.85 10.08
N ILE A 211 -3.20 1.03 10.99
CA ILE A 211 -2.11 0.09 10.68
C ILE A 211 -2.47 -0.85 9.52
N THR A 212 -3.74 -1.24 9.43
CA THR A 212 -4.30 -2.06 8.36
C THR A 212 -4.06 -1.41 7.00
N ARG A 213 -4.49 -0.14 6.83
CA ARG A 213 -4.34 0.63 5.59
C ARG A 213 -2.90 1.04 5.32
N ALA A 214 -2.20 1.53 6.35
CA ALA A 214 -0.81 1.94 6.25
C ALA A 214 0.11 0.81 5.76
N PHE A 215 -0.08 -0.40 6.28
CA PHE A 215 0.65 -1.58 5.80
C PHE A 215 0.27 -1.93 4.36
N SER A 216 -1.03 -1.92 4.07
CA SER A 216 -1.56 -2.25 2.75
C SER A 216 -0.98 -1.34 1.67
N ASP A 217 -1.00 -0.02 1.90
CA ASP A 217 -0.44 0.97 1.00
C ASP A 217 1.09 0.84 0.86
N TRP A 218 1.81 0.59 1.97
CA TRP A 218 3.26 0.36 1.94
C TRP A 218 3.61 -0.84 1.05
N MET A 219 3.01 -2.00 1.31
CA MET A 219 3.28 -3.23 0.56
C MET A 219 2.83 -3.10 -0.90
N THR A 220 1.69 -2.45 -1.14
CA THR A 220 1.22 -2.13 -2.50
C THR A 220 2.23 -1.29 -3.26
N SER A 221 2.79 -0.25 -2.64
CA SER A 221 3.79 0.60 -3.29
C SER A 221 5.04 -0.17 -3.70
N GLU A 222 5.48 -1.14 -2.88
CA GLU A 222 6.61 -2.02 -3.20
C GLU A 222 6.29 -2.91 -4.41
N VAL A 223 5.16 -3.60 -4.35
CA VAL A 223 4.79 -4.62 -5.33
C VAL A 223 4.46 -4.01 -6.68
N VAL A 224 3.71 -2.90 -6.71
CA VAL A 224 3.40 -2.17 -7.95
C VAL A 224 4.69 -1.64 -8.58
N THR A 225 5.60 -1.07 -7.78
CA THR A 225 6.88 -0.55 -8.31
C THR A 225 7.71 -1.66 -8.94
N ASP A 226 7.81 -2.82 -8.29
CA ASP A 226 8.53 -3.98 -8.82
C ASP A 226 7.87 -4.56 -10.07
N TYR A 227 6.55 -4.75 -10.04
CA TYR A 227 5.78 -5.27 -11.18
C TYR A 227 5.93 -4.39 -12.42
N ILE A 228 5.64 -3.09 -12.30
CA ILE A 228 5.72 -2.16 -13.42
C ILE A 228 7.16 -2.05 -13.92
N SER A 229 8.16 -2.03 -13.03
CA SER A 229 9.58 -1.98 -13.44
C SER A 229 10.02 -3.23 -14.20
N GLN A 230 9.46 -4.40 -13.86
CA GLN A 230 9.74 -5.64 -14.58
C GLN A 230 9.08 -5.65 -15.96
N LYS A 231 7.85 -5.15 -16.07
CA LYS A 231 7.07 -5.18 -17.31
C LYS A 231 7.45 -4.06 -18.28
N TYR A 232 7.84 -2.90 -17.76
CA TYR A 232 8.16 -1.71 -18.54
C TYR A 232 9.50 -1.11 -18.09
N SER A 233 10.57 -1.42 -18.83
CA SER A 233 11.93 -0.98 -18.49
C SER A 233 12.22 0.48 -18.84
N ASP A 234 11.44 1.07 -19.74
CA ASP A 234 11.73 2.32 -20.44
C ASP A 234 10.70 3.45 -20.19
N LEU A 235 9.79 3.28 -19.23
CA LEU A 235 8.88 4.37 -18.84
C LEU A 235 9.68 5.58 -18.34
N SER A 236 9.38 6.74 -18.91
CA SER A 236 9.88 8.03 -18.41
C SER A 236 9.32 8.33 -17.01
N SER A 237 9.99 9.21 -16.26
CA SER A 237 9.47 9.67 -14.97
C SER A 237 8.10 10.33 -15.09
N SER A 238 7.79 10.96 -16.22
CA SER A 238 6.45 11.53 -16.47
C SER A 238 5.39 10.45 -16.57
N GLN A 239 5.67 9.36 -17.27
CA GLN A 239 4.74 8.21 -17.37
C GLN A 239 4.54 7.53 -16.01
N TRP A 240 5.61 7.38 -15.21
CA TRP A 240 5.49 6.89 -13.84
C TRP A 240 4.61 7.78 -12.96
N ARG A 241 4.81 9.11 -13.02
CA ARG A 241 3.98 10.06 -12.27
C ARG A 241 2.50 9.96 -12.68
N GLN A 242 2.24 9.87 -13.98
CA GLN A 242 0.88 9.73 -14.51
C GLN A 242 0.24 8.40 -14.12
N GLY A 243 0.98 7.29 -14.21
CA GLY A 243 0.47 5.96 -13.88
C GLY A 243 0.10 5.83 -12.40
N ILE A 244 0.97 6.31 -11.51
CA ILE A 244 0.67 6.36 -10.08
C ILE A 244 -0.50 7.30 -9.80
N ALA A 245 -0.57 8.48 -10.43
CA ALA A 245 -1.72 9.37 -10.27
C ALA A 245 -3.04 8.71 -10.71
N ASN A 246 -3.02 8.01 -11.85
CA ASN A 246 -4.18 7.25 -12.35
C ASN A 246 -4.59 6.14 -11.38
N ALA A 247 -3.63 5.46 -10.73
CA ALA A 247 -3.90 4.37 -9.79
C ALA A 247 -4.65 4.79 -8.52
N TYR A 248 -4.51 6.05 -8.09
CA TYR A 248 -5.06 6.54 -6.82
C TYR A 248 -6.15 7.61 -6.99
N ARG A 249 -6.37 8.14 -8.20
CA ARG A 249 -7.34 9.21 -8.47
C ARG A 249 -8.76 8.89 -8.01
N ASP A 250 -9.21 7.67 -8.28
CA ASP A 250 -10.58 7.27 -7.99
C ASP A 250 -10.86 7.40 -6.49
N GLU A 251 -9.91 7.03 -5.65
CA GLU A 251 -10.00 7.15 -4.19
C GLU A 251 -10.02 8.60 -3.69
N CYS A 252 -9.53 9.57 -4.46
CA CYS A 252 -9.68 10.99 -4.15
C CYS A 252 -11.07 11.55 -4.48
N SER A 253 -11.79 10.94 -5.44
CA SER A 253 -13.05 11.49 -5.98
C SER A 253 -14.26 11.05 -5.17
N PHE A 254 -14.16 9.88 -4.54
CA PHE A 254 -15.15 9.46 -3.57
C PHE A 254 -14.85 10.18 -2.27
N GLY A 255 -15.57 11.27 -2.00
CA GLY A 255 -15.87 11.67 -0.63
C GLY A 255 -16.71 10.58 0.03
N ARG A 256 -16.17 9.34 0.12
CA ARG A 256 -16.81 8.21 0.77
C ARG A 256 -17.17 8.77 2.15
N PRO A 257 -18.47 8.86 2.49
CA PRO A 257 -18.82 9.18 3.86
C PRO A 257 -18.05 8.18 4.69
N ASP A 258 -17.23 8.69 5.60
CA ASP A 258 -16.40 7.91 6.51
C ASP A 258 -17.11 6.59 6.80
N ASP A 259 -16.50 5.48 6.41
CA ASP A 259 -16.98 4.11 6.63
C ASP A 259 -16.94 3.74 8.12
N GLY A 260 -17.17 4.73 9.00
CA GLY A 260 -16.93 4.69 10.44
C GLY A 260 -15.48 5.02 10.81
N PHE A 261 -14.58 5.18 9.84
CA PHE A 261 -13.19 5.54 10.08
C PHE A 261 -12.98 7.05 9.89
N THR A 262 -13.69 7.88 10.68
CA THR A 262 -13.63 9.36 10.78
C THR A 262 -12.27 9.94 11.19
N GLU A 263 -11.23 9.15 10.98
CA GLU A 263 -10.04 9.08 11.79
C GLU A 263 -8.83 8.59 10.97
N GLU A 264 -8.96 8.40 9.66
CA GLU A 264 -7.83 8.21 8.76
C GLU A 264 -7.11 9.56 8.54
N PRO A 265 -5.76 9.63 8.40
CA PRO A 265 -5.18 10.77 7.71
C PRO A 265 -5.88 10.91 6.35
N GLU A 266 -6.16 12.15 5.91
CA GLU A 266 -6.77 12.39 4.60
C GLU A 266 -6.04 11.52 3.56
N PHE A 267 -6.79 10.66 2.85
CA PHE A 267 -6.26 9.62 1.97
C PHE A 267 -5.07 10.11 1.12
N GLN A 268 -5.21 11.32 0.58
CA GLN A 268 -4.18 12.04 -0.16
C GLN A 268 -2.85 12.13 0.61
N LEU A 269 -2.85 12.66 1.84
CA LEU A 269 -1.64 12.78 2.67
C LEU A 269 -0.96 11.43 2.93
N ARG A 270 -1.74 10.36 3.10
CA ARG A 270 -1.23 9.01 3.33
C ARG A 270 -0.54 8.46 2.09
N ILE A 271 -1.21 8.51 0.93
CA ILE A 271 -0.65 8.05 -0.34
C ILE A 271 0.57 8.87 -0.73
N ASP A 272 0.51 10.20 -0.59
CA ASP A 272 1.66 11.07 -0.87
C ASP A 272 2.81 10.75 0.04
N GLY A 273 2.56 10.53 1.33
CA GLY A 273 3.57 10.08 2.27
C GLY A 273 4.25 8.81 1.76
N ILE A 274 3.47 7.80 1.40
CA ILE A 274 4.00 6.46 1.09
C ILE A 274 4.75 6.48 -0.25
N VAL A 275 4.16 7.09 -1.28
CA VAL A 275 4.77 7.26 -2.60
C VAL A 275 6.05 8.08 -2.49
N THR A 276 6.04 9.17 -1.71
CA THR A 276 7.21 10.01 -1.52
C THR A 276 8.18 9.47 -0.47
N ALA A 277 7.87 8.42 0.28
CA ALA A 277 8.82 7.76 1.18
C ALA A 277 9.56 6.62 0.45
N ASN A 278 8.87 5.87 -0.41
CA ASN A 278 9.41 4.68 -1.09
C ASN A 278 10.63 5.00 -1.98
N PRO A 279 11.87 4.57 -1.62
CA PRO A 279 13.08 4.95 -2.35
C PRO A 279 13.11 4.49 -3.81
N SER A 280 12.62 3.28 -4.08
CA SER A 280 12.58 2.71 -5.43
C SER A 280 11.61 3.48 -6.31
N LEU A 281 10.41 3.77 -5.80
CA LEU A 281 9.39 4.52 -6.52
C LEU A 281 9.83 5.97 -6.75
N ARG A 282 10.38 6.63 -5.71
CA ARG A 282 10.95 7.99 -5.83
C ARG A 282 11.95 8.11 -6.97
N LYS A 283 12.86 7.14 -7.10
CA LYS A 283 13.84 7.12 -8.20
C LYS A 283 13.14 7.08 -9.56
N LYS A 284 12.08 6.28 -9.72
CA LYS A 284 11.30 6.21 -10.96
C LYS A 284 10.55 7.51 -11.26
N LEU A 285 10.02 8.16 -10.23
CA LEU A 285 9.33 9.44 -10.32
C LEU A 285 10.26 10.64 -10.55
N GLY A 286 11.58 10.46 -10.48
CA GLY A 286 12.57 11.54 -10.58
C GLY A 286 12.70 12.40 -9.32
N CYS A 287 12.32 11.85 -8.16
CA CYS A 287 12.28 12.55 -6.88
C CYS A 287 13.60 12.41 -6.11
N TYR A 288 14.53 13.36 -6.27
CA TYR A 288 15.86 13.27 -5.67
C TYR A 288 16.01 13.96 -4.31
N ASP A 289 15.09 14.84 -3.95
CA ASP A 289 15.12 15.49 -2.63
C ASP A 289 14.93 14.46 -1.50
N LYS A 290 15.24 14.85 -0.26
CA LYS A 290 14.98 13.98 0.89
C LYS A 290 13.46 13.93 1.14
N SER A 291 12.91 12.73 1.36
CA SER A 291 11.52 12.61 1.79
C SER A 291 11.31 13.30 3.15
N LYS A 292 10.15 13.93 3.30
CA LYS A 292 9.69 14.46 4.60
C LYS A 292 9.34 13.32 5.57
N TYR A 293 9.01 12.16 5.03
CA TYR A 293 8.56 11.00 5.78
C TYR A 293 9.66 9.94 5.89
N LEU A 294 9.65 9.24 7.02
CA LEU A 294 10.43 8.03 7.20
C LEU A 294 9.83 6.92 6.32
N TYR A 295 10.69 6.24 5.57
CA TYR A 295 10.35 5.01 4.90
C TYR A 295 10.63 3.80 5.80
N CYS A 296 9.69 2.87 5.83
CA CYS A 296 9.79 1.66 6.63
C CYS A 296 10.42 0.53 5.82
N ASP A 297 11.75 0.49 5.83
CA ASP A 297 12.50 -0.60 5.18
C ASP A 297 12.47 -1.86 6.04
N ALA A 298 11.59 -2.79 5.68
CA ALA A 298 11.45 -4.07 6.35
C ALA A 298 12.75 -4.91 6.36
N HIS A 299 13.71 -4.67 5.47
CA HIS A 299 15.00 -5.36 5.48
C HIS A 299 15.98 -4.81 6.52
N SER A 300 15.65 -3.69 7.15
CA SER A 300 16.49 -2.99 8.10
C SER A 300 15.72 -2.65 9.37
N PRO A 301 15.21 -3.66 10.11
CA PRO A 301 14.36 -3.45 11.28
C PRO A 301 15.05 -2.61 12.38
N ASP A 302 16.35 -2.79 12.58
CA ASP A 302 17.12 -1.99 13.54
C ASP A 302 17.23 -0.53 13.11
N ALA A 303 17.38 -0.27 11.81
CA ALA A 303 17.41 1.08 11.27
C ALA A 303 16.04 1.75 11.40
N MET A 304 14.94 1.01 11.17
CA MET A 304 13.58 1.49 11.43
C MET A 304 13.42 1.85 12.91
N ALA A 305 13.71 0.93 13.84
CA ALA A 305 13.60 1.15 15.28
C ALA A 305 14.40 2.39 15.74
N LYS A 306 15.62 2.56 15.24
CA LYS A 306 16.46 3.73 15.53
C LYS A 306 15.87 5.03 14.99
N ALA A 307 15.28 5.02 13.80
CA ALA A 307 14.74 6.22 13.16
C ALA A 307 13.43 6.71 13.80
N ILE A 308 12.61 5.78 14.26
CA ILE A 308 11.36 6.07 14.98
C ILE A 308 11.68 6.72 16.35
N GLY A 309 12.81 6.35 16.95
CA GLY A 309 13.06 6.55 18.38
C GLY A 309 12.27 5.51 19.16
N ALA A 310 12.71 5.13 20.37
CA ALA A 310 11.89 4.23 21.19
C ALA A 310 10.47 4.81 21.29
N PRO A 311 9.40 4.01 21.10
CA PRO A 311 8.05 4.49 21.36
C PRO A 311 8.07 5.11 22.75
N LYS A 312 7.66 6.39 22.87
CA LYS A 312 7.40 6.94 24.19
C LYS A 312 6.30 6.06 24.76
N ALA A 313 6.67 5.16 25.69
CA ALA A 313 5.71 4.35 26.41
C ALA A 313 4.56 5.27 26.82
N ALA A 314 3.33 4.88 26.50
CA ALA A 314 2.16 5.65 26.90
C ALA A 314 2.32 5.94 28.40
N SER A 315 2.42 7.21 28.77
CA SER A 315 2.57 7.59 30.18
C SER A 315 1.46 6.88 30.96
N PRO A 316 1.78 6.13 32.02
CA PRO A 316 0.81 5.34 32.79
C PRO A 316 -0.07 6.24 33.67
N GLY A 317 -0.81 7.18 33.07
CA GLY A 317 -1.54 8.20 33.81
C GLY A 317 -2.50 9.02 32.95
N SER A 318 -3.62 8.43 32.55
CA SER A 318 -4.87 9.16 32.24
C SER A 318 -6.08 8.20 32.16
N ALA A 319 -6.06 7.08 32.90
CA ALA A 319 -7.30 6.42 33.22
C ALA A 319 -7.94 7.25 34.34
N THR A 320 -8.86 8.15 33.99
CA THR A 320 -9.81 8.70 34.95
C THR A 320 -10.52 7.49 35.58
N PRO A 321 -10.51 7.32 36.91
CA PRO A 321 -11.23 6.23 37.54
C PRO A 321 -12.70 6.35 37.15
N SER A 322 -13.21 5.40 36.37
CA SER A 322 -14.65 5.24 36.23
C SER A 322 -15.18 4.86 37.60
N THR A 323 -15.92 5.77 38.22
CA THR A 323 -16.66 5.56 39.46
C THR A 323 -17.39 4.21 39.40
N PRO A 324 -17.24 3.33 40.40
CA PRO A 324 -18.01 2.09 40.44
C PRO A 324 -19.50 2.43 40.46
N ALA A 325 -20.27 1.82 39.55
CA ALA A 325 -21.71 1.86 39.62
C ALA A 325 -22.15 1.25 40.97
N THR A 326 -22.79 2.07 41.79
CA THR A 326 -23.44 1.64 43.03
C THR A 326 -24.55 0.65 42.66
N ASN A 327 -24.41 -0.59 43.12
CA ASN A 327 -25.52 -1.56 43.17
C ASN A 327 -26.65 -0.95 44.00
N ILE A 328 -27.81 -0.75 43.39
CA ILE A 328 -29.07 -0.57 44.12
C ILE A 328 -29.67 -1.97 44.28
N GLU A 329 -29.44 -2.59 45.44
CA GLU A 329 -30.32 -3.63 45.95
C GLU A 329 -31.51 -2.98 46.65
N GLY A 330 -32.71 -3.45 46.31
CA GLY A 330 -33.83 -3.55 47.25
C GLY A 330 -34.99 -2.59 46.99
N ILE A 331 -36.04 -3.10 46.33
CA ILE A 331 -37.43 -2.90 46.78
C ILE A 331 -38.18 -4.23 46.58
N LYS A 332 -38.92 -4.62 47.61
CA LYS A 332 -39.88 -5.73 47.67
C LYS A 332 -41.06 -5.55 46.71
#